data_AF-A0A7V5PQT7-F1
#
_entry.id   AF-A0A7V5PQT7-F1
#
_cell.length_a   1.000
_cell.length_b   1.000
_cell.length_c   1.000
_cell.angle_alpha   90.00
_cell.angle_beta   90.00
_cell.angle_gamma   90.00
#
_symmetry.space_group_name_H-M   'P 1'
#
loop_
_entity.id
_entity.type
_entity.pdbx_description
1 polymer ?
#
loop_
_entity_poly.entity_id
_entity_poly.type
_entity_poly.pdbx_seq_one_letter_code
_entity_poly.pdbx_strand_id
1 'polypeptide(L)'
;MIRRILTIALLMLLPSCYGIRERAPQLPGRYEHFTLLPNGWKLSPAGEAVNIGELPLNMVVTADERYAITSNSGEGEQSISVVDLQKRQEVQRFAVDKTWRGLALDEAAGRLYVSGGNDDWVLALRWQNGKIAAGDTIRLPGEEGVKFHSVTGLALNPTKQQLFVVTKQSNRLYVFHTGNGALLHRAEMPGKCYDVQLDHRGKYAYVSVWGKALVLQIDTGNFQETRRFRTGDHPCELILSADDRYLFVANANTNNVSVIDVRQGKTVETLNSALTADAPPGSTPNALALNTQDGVLLIANADNNYLSLFDVRQPARSKSLGFIPVGWYPTAVRYLPKTRKILVANGKGMTSLANPQGPMPGRKRKTEQYIGSLLKGTLSVIPFPQEDQLAEYSARVYANTPFTAKKKANPAGQSVVPGNGKIKHIFYIIRENRTYDQVLGDMPQGNGDSSLCLFGRKLTPNAHKIAETFVLFDNFYADAEVSADGHNWSTAAYATDYVEKTWPTLYGRRGGHYDYEGGVPISSPTSGYIWNNVLNAGLSLRNYGEFTPGTPNEQGFYTSREPALQPYTCPQYPGFNLSITDVTRYEVWEKDFTRLERENAVPALSIIRLPNDHTAGTKKGMRTISAMVADNDYA
;
A
#
# COMPACT_ATOMS: atom_id res chain seq x y z
N MET A 1 -38.65 -58.36 -63.13
CA MET A 1 -38.55 -59.10 -61.85
C MET A 1 -37.22 -58.74 -61.18
N ILE A 2 -37.31 -58.04 -60.05
CA ILE A 2 -36.44 -58.14 -58.85
C ILE A 2 -34.91 -58.19 -59.07
N ARG A 3 -34.20 -57.11 -58.72
CA ARG A 3 -33.31 -57.03 -57.53
C ARG A 3 -32.70 -55.64 -57.37
N ARG A 4 -32.73 -55.17 -56.12
CA ARG A 4 -32.27 -53.87 -55.59
C ARG A 4 -30.74 -53.84 -55.52
N ILE A 5 -30.14 -52.68 -55.83
CA ILE A 5 -28.91 -52.20 -55.18
C ILE A 5 -29.14 -50.71 -54.87
N LEU A 6 -29.22 -50.39 -53.59
CA LEU A 6 -29.18 -49.02 -53.06
C LEU A 6 -27.71 -48.66 -52.87
N THR A 7 -27.25 -47.58 -53.50
CA THR A 7 -25.99 -46.92 -53.16
C THR A 7 -26.33 -45.64 -52.41
N ILE A 8 -26.21 -45.66 -51.08
CA ILE A 8 -26.31 -44.46 -50.23
C ILE A 8 -24.89 -43.87 -50.14
N ALA A 9 -24.69 -42.69 -50.74
CA ALA A 9 -23.52 -41.87 -50.51
C ALA A 9 -23.61 -41.21 -49.12
N LEU A 10 -22.72 -41.59 -48.23
CA LEU A 10 -22.58 -41.01 -46.89
C LEU A 10 -21.77 -39.70 -47.01
N LEU A 11 -22.44 -38.55 -47.03
CA LEU A 11 -21.79 -37.26 -46.78
C LEU A 11 -21.43 -37.19 -45.29
N MET A 12 -20.14 -37.37 -44.96
CA MET A 12 -19.62 -37.04 -43.64
C MET A 12 -19.52 -35.53 -43.49
N LEU A 13 -20.44 -34.94 -42.72
CA LEU A 13 -20.27 -33.61 -42.14
C LEU A 13 -19.15 -33.68 -41.09
N LEU A 14 -17.96 -33.22 -41.44
CA LEU A 14 -16.89 -32.93 -40.48
C LEU A 14 -17.34 -31.75 -39.60
N PRO A 15 -17.42 -31.90 -38.26
CA PRO A 15 -17.53 -30.75 -37.40
C PRO A 15 -16.22 -29.98 -37.48
N SER A 16 -16.28 -28.76 -38.01
CA SER A 16 -15.20 -27.79 -37.92
C SER A 16 -14.93 -27.51 -36.44
N CYS A 17 -13.95 -28.21 -35.88
CA CYS A 17 -13.33 -27.89 -34.61
C CYS A 17 -12.70 -26.49 -34.74
N TYR A 18 -13.47 -25.45 -34.39
CA TYR A 18 -12.88 -24.19 -33.96
C TYR A 18 -12.10 -24.49 -32.69
N GLY A 19 -10.82 -24.82 -32.84
CA GLY A 19 -9.89 -24.84 -31.73
C GLY A 19 -9.97 -23.49 -31.04
N ILE A 20 -10.30 -23.50 -29.75
CA ILE A 20 -10.08 -22.36 -28.88
C ILE A 20 -8.57 -22.11 -28.95
N ARG A 21 -8.16 -21.11 -29.74
CA ARG A 21 -6.78 -20.65 -29.74
C ARG A 21 -6.57 -20.09 -28.34
N GLU A 22 -5.92 -20.85 -27.47
CA GLU A 22 -5.49 -20.35 -26.17
C GLU A 22 -4.70 -19.07 -26.45
N ARG A 23 -5.23 -17.93 -25.99
CA ARG A 23 -4.50 -16.67 -26.08
C ARG A 23 -3.26 -16.86 -25.21
N ALA A 24 -2.09 -16.54 -25.78
CA ALA A 24 -0.85 -16.50 -25.02
C ALA A 24 -1.06 -15.69 -23.72
N PRO A 25 -0.49 -16.13 -22.59
CA PRO A 25 -0.65 -15.44 -21.31
C PRO A 25 -0.18 -13.99 -21.43
N GLN A 26 -0.98 -13.06 -20.91
CA GLN A 26 -0.63 -11.64 -20.86
C GLN A 26 0.33 -11.40 -19.70
N LEU A 27 1.55 -10.97 -20.01
CA LEU A 27 2.53 -10.58 -18.99
C LEU A 27 2.22 -9.16 -18.47
N PRO A 28 2.47 -8.86 -17.19
CA PRO A 28 2.43 -7.49 -16.67
C PRO A 28 3.33 -6.56 -17.48
N GLY A 29 2.87 -5.33 -17.68
CA GLY A 29 3.57 -4.33 -18.47
C GLY A 29 2.63 -3.53 -19.38
N ARG A 30 3.23 -2.67 -20.20
CA ARG A 30 2.51 -1.71 -21.03
C ARG A 30 2.00 -2.36 -22.32
N TYR A 31 0.71 -2.22 -22.56
CA TYR A 31 0.02 -2.54 -23.82
C TYR A 31 -0.39 -1.25 -24.53
N GLU A 32 -0.97 -1.38 -25.73
CA GLU A 32 -1.35 -0.24 -26.58
C GLU A 32 -2.27 0.77 -25.87
N HIS A 33 -3.23 0.30 -25.07
CA HIS A 33 -4.26 1.14 -24.45
C HIS A 33 -4.33 1.06 -22.92
N PHE A 34 -3.54 0.20 -22.30
CA PHE A 34 -3.52 0.02 -20.85
C PHE A 34 -2.17 -0.54 -20.38
N THR A 35 -1.88 -0.41 -19.10
CA THR A 35 -0.80 -1.17 -18.44
C THR A 35 -1.43 -2.29 -17.62
N LEU A 36 -0.99 -3.53 -17.80
CA LEU A 36 -1.36 -4.66 -16.93
C LEU A 36 -0.44 -4.69 -15.72
N LEU A 37 -1.01 -4.69 -14.52
CA LEU A 37 -0.29 -4.79 -13.26
C LEU A 37 -0.06 -6.25 -12.84
N PRO A 38 0.94 -6.51 -11.97
CA PRO A 38 1.24 -7.83 -11.42
C PRO A 38 0.03 -8.54 -10.79
N ASN A 39 -0.84 -7.78 -10.11
CA ASN A 39 -2.06 -8.28 -9.48
C ASN A 39 -3.27 -8.45 -10.45
N GLY A 40 -3.05 -8.28 -11.76
CA GLY A 40 -4.07 -8.42 -12.80
C GLY A 40 -4.98 -7.21 -13.00
N TRP A 41 -4.83 -6.14 -12.22
CA TRP A 41 -5.49 -4.86 -12.50
C TRP A 41 -4.90 -4.20 -13.74
N LYS A 42 -5.69 -3.34 -14.39
CA LYS A 42 -5.22 -2.52 -15.51
C LYS A 42 -5.22 -1.04 -15.15
N LEU A 43 -4.27 -0.32 -15.73
CA LEU A 43 -4.24 1.14 -15.69
C LEU A 43 -4.60 1.68 -17.07
N SER A 44 -5.67 2.46 -17.16
CA SER A 44 -6.04 3.23 -18.36
C SER A 44 -6.46 4.66 -17.97
N PRO A 45 -5.54 5.44 -17.36
CA PRO A 45 -5.89 6.70 -16.73
C PRO A 45 -6.49 7.72 -17.69
N ALA A 46 -7.38 8.56 -17.16
CA ALA A 46 -7.85 9.75 -17.83
C ALA A 46 -6.79 10.87 -17.77
N GLY A 47 -6.84 11.77 -18.76
CA GLY A 47 -5.95 12.93 -18.82
C GLY A 47 -4.51 12.58 -19.17
N GLU A 48 -3.62 13.53 -18.93
CA GLU A 48 -2.18 13.39 -19.20
C GLU A 48 -1.40 13.36 -17.89
N ALA A 49 -0.27 12.65 -17.87
CA ALA A 49 0.57 12.50 -16.68
C ALA A 49 1.96 13.09 -16.89
N VAL A 50 2.45 13.80 -15.87
CA VAL A 50 3.82 14.31 -15.78
C VAL A 50 4.60 13.45 -14.80
N ASN A 51 5.79 12.96 -15.18
CA ASN A 51 6.66 12.25 -14.24
C ASN A 51 7.16 13.21 -13.15
N ILE A 52 7.11 12.76 -11.90
CA ILE A 52 7.61 13.49 -10.73
C ILE A 52 8.46 12.55 -9.85
N GLY A 53 8.80 12.96 -8.63
CA GLY A 53 9.57 12.13 -7.71
C GLY A 53 8.83 10.86 -7.26
N GLU A 54 9.55 10.00 -6.54
CA GLU A 54 9.01 8.72 -6.02
C GLU A 54 8.00 8.95 -4.89
N LEU A 55 6.91 8.19 -4.91
CA LEU A 55 5.86 8.22 -3.89
C LEU A 55 5.47 9.65 -3.47
N PRO A 56 4.90 10.47 -4.37
CA PRO A 56 4.27 11.72 -3.96
C PRO A 56 3.21 11.42 -2.89
N LEU A 57 3.25 12.07 -1.73
CA LEU A 57 2.29 11.82 -0.64
C LEU A 57 1.29 12.96 -0.44
N ASN A 58 1.60 14.15 -0.96
CA ASN A 58 0.73 15.31 -0.86
C ASN A 58 1.02 16.30 -1.99
N MET A 59 0.11 17.25 -2.17
CA MET A 59 0.22 18.33 -3.13
C MET A 59 -0.44 19.61 -2.63
N VAL A 60 0.22 20.74 -2.91
CA VAL A 60 -0.35 22.09 -2.80
C VAL A 60 -0.28 22.77 -4.18
N VAL A 61 -1.18 23.71 -4.43
CA VAL A 61 -1.30 24.39 -5.73
C VAL A 61 -1.29 25.89 -5.49
N THR A 62 -0.62 26.65 -6.36
CA THR A 62 -0.63 28.11 -6.29
C THR A 62 -2.03 28.66 -6.56
N ALA A 63 -2.36 29.81 -5.98
CA ALA A 63 -3.66 30.45 -6.06
C ALA A 63 -4.06 30.80 -7.50
N ASP A 64 -3.10 31.04 -8.38
CA ASP A 64 -3.30 31.26 -9.83
C ASP A 64 -3.49 29.97 -10.64
N GLU A 65 -3.40 28.80 -9.99
CA GLU A 65 -3.45 27.46 -10.60
C GLU A 65 -2.37 27.21 -11.66
N ARG A 66 -1.23 27.92 -11.55
CA ARG A 66 -0.12 27.75 -12.47
C ARG A 66 0.83 26.63 -12.07
N TYR A 67 1.10 26.46 -10.78
CA TYR A 67 2.06 25.49 -10.28
C TYR A 67 1.42 24.51 -9.29
N ALA A 68 1.71 23.23 -9.47
CA ALA A 68 1.50 22.21 -8.46
C ALA A 68 2.84 21.83 -7.82
N ILE A 69 2.85 21.67 -6.50
CA ILE A 69 4.05 21.32 -5.72
C ILE A 69 3.75 20.04 -4.96
N THR A 70 4.59 19.02 -5.08
CA THR A 70 4.38 17.70 -4.44
C THR A 70 5.53 17.34 -3.50
N SER A 71 5.22 16.66 -2.39
CA SER A 71 6.23 16.04 -1.52
C SER A 71 6.43 14.58 -1.91
N ASN A 72 7.64 14.20 -2.30
CA ASN A 72 7.97 12.89 -2.83
C ASN A 72 8.82 12.11 -1.81
N SER A 73 8.23 11.06 -1.24
CA SER A 73 8.75 10.38 -0.03
C SER A 73 9.10 8.92 -0.25
N GLY A 74 9.51 8.57 -1.47
CA GLY A 74 9.91 7.20 -1.83
C GLY A 74 11.18 6.69 -1.14
N GLU A 75 11.59 5.49 -1.56
CA GLU A 75 12.76 4.78 -1.01
C GLU A 75 14.08 5.38 -1.50
N GLY A 76 14.14 5.77 -2.78
CA GLY A 76 15.29 6.38 -3.44
C GLY A 76 15.48 7.84 -3.02
N GLU A 77 15.68 8.76 -3.96
CA GLU A 77 15.84 10.19 -3.63
C GLU A 77 14.50 10.82 -3.21
N GLN A 78 14.47 11.42 -2.02
CA GLN A 78 13.33 12.21 -1.57
C GLN A 78 13.47 13.66 -2.04
N SER A 79 12.36 14.25 -2.46
CA SER A 79 12.38 15.54 -3.17
C SER A 79 11.05 16.27 -3.10
N ILE A 80 11.08 17.54 -3.48
CA ILE A 80 9.91 18.36 -3.78
C ILE A 80 9.89 18.64 -5.28
N SER A 81 8.81 18.26 -5.96
CA SER A 81 8.62 18.56 -7.38
C SER A 81 7.77 19.82 -7.54
N VAL A 82 8.16 20.69 -8.47
CA VAL A 82 7.34 21.82 -8.94
C VAL A 82 6.95 21.55 -10.38
N VAL A 83 5.65 21.45 -10.64
CA VAL A 83 5.09 21.20 -11.97
C VAL A 83 4.39 22.46 -12.45
N ASP A 84 4.81 22.97 -13.61
CA ASP A 84 4.09 24.02 -14.33
C ASP A 84 2.92 23.37 -15.08
N LEU A 85 1.69 23.66 -14.64
CA LEU A 85 0.46 23.04 -15.12
C LEU A 85 0.05 23.53 -16.51
N GLN A 86 0.56 24.69 -16.93
CA GLN A 86 0.35 25.19 -18.28
C GLN A 86 1.29 24.49 -19.26
N LYS A 87 2.56 24.32 -18.87
CA LYS A 87 3.57 23.61 -19.68
C LYS A 87 3.47 22.09 -19.59
N ARG A 88 2.76 21.58 -18.58
CA ARG A 88 2.65 20.15 -18.23
C ARG A 88 4.03 19.51 -18.06
N GLN A 89 4.87 20.17 -17.26
CA GLN A 89 6.25 19.77 -17.08
C GLN A 89 6.71 20.04 -15.65
N GLU A 90 7.48 19.11 -15.08
CA GLU A 90 8.27 19.38 -13.88
C GLU A 90 9.36 20.40 -14.21
N VAL A 91 9.20 21.62 -13.70
CA VAL A 91 10.13 22.73 -13.92
C VAL A 91 11.26 22.76 -12.88
N GLN A 92 11.07 22.06 -11.77
CA GLN A 92 12.11 21.87 -10.77
C GLN A 92 11.87 20.59 -9.96
N ARG A 93 12.96 19.88 -9.68
CA ARG A 93 13.04 18.87 -8.61
C ARG A 93 14.06 19.33 -7.58
N PHE A 94 13.61 19.54 -6.34
CA PHE A 94 14.45 20.01 -5.24
C PHE A 94 14.68 18.84 -4.27
N ALA A 95 15.88 18.28 -4.26
CA ALA A 95 16.22 17.19 -3.36
C ALA A 95 16.18 17.64 -1.89
N VAL A 96 15.71 16.77 -1.01
CA VAL A 96 15.70 16.96 0.44
C VAL A 96 16.14 15.67 1.13
N ASP A 97 16.78 15.79 2.29
CA ASP A 97 17.28 14.61 3.01
C ASP A 97 16.14 13.65 3.37
N LYS A 98 15.08 14.21 3.95
CA LYS A 98 13.86 13.52 4.32
C LYS A 98 12.62 14.38 4.11
N THR A 99 11.54 13.74 3.70
CA THR A 99 10.21 14.31 3.64
C THR A 99 9.12 13.27 3.89
N TRP A 100 7.91 13.75 4.13
CA TRP A 100 6.72 12.92 4.20
C TRP A 100 5.52 13.72 3.66
N ARG A 101 4.31 13.45 4.17
CA ARG A 101 3.08 14.10 3.70
C ARG A 101 3.05 15.63 3.88
N GLY A 102 3.59 16.16 4.97
CA GLY A 102 3.40 17.57 5.35
C GLY A 102 3.89 18.55 4.29
N LEU A 103 2.97 19.35 3.77
CA LEU A 103 3.25 20.34 2.74
C LEU A 103 2.26 21.49 2.86
N ALA A 104 2.73 22.71 3.10
CA ALA A 104 1.89 23.90 3.22
C ALA A 104 2.55 25.13 2.60
N LEU A 105 1.83 25.85 1.73
CA LEU A 105 2.35 26.99 0.99
C LEU A 105 1.78 28.29 1.54
N ASP A 106 2.66 29.21 1.92
CA ASP A 106 2.35 30.60 2.21
C ASP A 106 2.88 31.47 1.07
N GLU A 107 2.06 31.67 0.03
CA GLU A 107 2.47 32.42 -1.15
C GLU A 107 2.73 33.89 -0.84
N ALA A 108 1.95 34.47 0.06
CA ALA A 108 2.10 35.87 0.46
C ALA A 108 3.44 36.11 1.16
N ALA A 109 3.88 35.16 2.00
CA ALA A 109 5.18 35.20 2.65
C ALA A 109 6.33 34.65 1.78
N GLY A 110 6.04 34.07 0.60
CA GLY A 110 7.03 33.42 -0.24
C GLY A 110 7.70 32.22 0.44
N ARG A 111 6.92 31.42 1.20
CA ARG A 111 7.43 30.27 1.98
C ARG A 111 6.67 28.99 1.67
N LEU A 112 7.42 27.90 1.54
CA LEU A 112 6.89 26.54 1.47
C LEU A 112 7.37 25.75 2.69
N TYR A 113 6.43 25.30 3.51
CA TYR A 113 6.70 24.45 4.66
C TYR A 113 6.59 22.98 4.26
N VAL A 114 7.61 22.20 4.56
CA VAL A 114 7.74 20.80 4.18
C VAL A 114 8.08 19.98 5.42
N SER A 115 7.37 18.87 5.65
CA SER A 115 7.74 17.92 6.69
C SER A 115 9.15 17.37 6.45
N GLY A 116 9.98 17.31 7.50
CA GLY A 116 11.27 16.61 7.48
C GLY A 116 11.16 15.11 7.79
N GLY A 117 9.96 14.54 7.81
CA GLY A 117 9.75 13.14 8.20
C GLY A 117 10.42 12.83 9.54
N ASN A 118 11.34 11.86 9.56
CA ASN A 118 12.04 11.40 10.76
C ASN A 118 13.26 12.27 11.18
N ASP A 119 13.47 13.46 10.61
CA ASP A 119 14.50 14.42 11.07
C ASP A 119 13.98 15.43 12.11
N ASP A 120 12.71 15.33 12.48
CA ASP A 120 12.09 16.13 13.55
C ASP A 120 12.18 17.65 13.36
N TRP A 121 12.12 18.07 12.10
CA TRP A 121 11.98 19.46 11.74
C TRP A 121 10.92 19.66 10.65
N VAL A 122 10.53 20.91 10.48
CA VAL A 122 9.88 21.41 9.28
C VAL A 122 10.89 22.24 8.50
N LEU A 123 11.07 21.94 7.22
CA LEU A 123 11.83 22.79 6.31
C LEU A 123 10.94 23.98 5.92
N ALA A 124 11.43 25.21 6.08
CA ALA A 124 10.76 26.44 5.67
C ALA A 124 11.49 27.00 4.43
N LEU A 125 11.23 26.38 3.28
CA LEU A 125 11.88 26.69 2.01
C LEU A 125 11.38 28.02 1.44
N ARG A 126 12.25 28.72 0.70
CA ARG A 126 11.85 29.93 -0.03
C ARG A 126 11.10 29.55 -1.29
N TRP A 127 9.99 30.23 -1.54
CA TRP A 127 9.16 30.07 -2.73
C TRP A 127 9.07 31.38 -3.52
N GLN A 128 9.37 31.32 -4.81
CA GLN A 128 9.19 32.45 -5.71
C GLN A 128 8.93 31.98 -7.15
N ASN A 129 7.73 32.24 -7.66
CA ASN A 129 7.34 32.10 -9.07
C ASN A 129 7.81 30.78 -9.73
N GLY A 130 7.37 29.64 -9.20
CA GLY A 130 7.72 28.34 -9.76
C GLY A 130 9.09 27.81 -9.35
N LYS A 131 9.79 28.49 -8.43
CA LYS A 131 11.08 28.04 -7.90
C LYS A 131 11.08 27.94 -6.38
N ILE A 132 11.66 26.84 -5.91
CA ILE A 132 12.01 26.56 -4.53
C ILE A 132 13.52 26.78 -4.35
N ALA A 133 13.90 27.39 -3.24
CA ALA A 133 15.29 27.45 -2.80
C ALA A 133 15.40 27.10 -1.32
N ALA A 134 16.61 26.72 -0.89
CA ALA A 134 16.90 26.53 0.52
C ALA A 134 16.47 27.76 1.33
N GLY A 135 15.88 27.49 2.50
CA GLY A 135 15.43 28.47 3.47
C GLY A 135 15.81 28.02 4.88
N ASP A 136 14.93 28.28 5.84
CA ASP A 136 15.17 27.98 7.25
C ASP A 136 14.66 26.59 7.65
N THR A 137 14.87 26.22 8.90
CA THR A 137 14.26 25.03 9.52
C THR A 137 13.61 25.41 10.84
N ILE A 138 12.49 24.75 11.16
CA ILE A 138 11.83 24.83 12.46
C ILE A 138 12.02 23.46 13.13
N ARG A 139 12.89 23.38 14.12
CA ARG A 139 13.17 22.13 14.84
C ARG A 139 12.14 21.89 15.92
N LEU A 140 11.66 20.66 16.01
CA LEU A 140 10.86 20.23 17.16
C LEU A 140 11.77 20.13 18.39
N PRO A 141 11.29 20.52 19.58
CA PRO A 141 12.07 20.38 20.81
C PRO A 141 12.26 18.89 21.14
N GLY A 142 13.47 18.52 21.54
CA GLY A 142 13.76 17.18 22.03
C GLY A 142 12.95 16.83 23.28
N GLU A 143 12.63 15.55 23.45
CA GLU A 143 11.80 15.04 24.54
C GLU A 143 12.41 13.75 25.11
N GLU A 144 12.42 13.62 26.44
CA GLU A 144 12.95 12.45 27.11
C GLU A 144 12.17 11.18 26.70
N GLY A 145 12.89 10.11 26.37
CA GLY A 145 12.29 8.86 25.90
C GLY A 145 11.79 8.89 24.45
N VAL A 146 11.80 10.04 23.77
CA VAL A 146 11.45 10.16 22.34
C VAL A 146 12.72 10.13 21.50
N LYS A 147 12.94 9.03 20.78
CA LYS A 147 14.09 8.89 19.87
C LYS A 147 13.97 9.78 18.63
N PHE A 148 12.77 9.84 18.07
CA PHE A 148 12.39 10.76 17.01
C PHE A 148 10.88 10.96 17.03
N HIS A 149 10.41 12.13 16.57
CA HIS A 149 9.01 12.53 16.54
C HIS A 149 8.28 12.07 15.28
N SER A 150 8.95 12.13 14.12
CA SER A 150 8.37 11.86 12.78
C SER A 150 7.25 12.85 12.41
N VAL A 151 7.64 13.98 11.79
CA VAL A 151 6.74 15.05 11.36
C VAL A 151 5.83 14.57 10.23
N THR A 152 4.53 14.81 10.36
CA THR A 152 3.53 14.36 9.40
C THR A 152 2.78 15.49 8.74
N GLY A 153 1.50 15.70 9.02
CA GLY A 153 0.67 16.77 8.45
C GLY A 153 1.07 18.16 8.93
N LEU A 154 0.84 19.15 8.07
CA LEU A 154 1.10 20.56 8.31
C LEU A 154 -0.13 21.38 7.91
N ALA A 155 -0.51 22.37 8.72
CA ALA A 155 -1.51 23.36 8.34
C ALA A 155 -1.11 24.77 8.77
N LEU A 156 -1.36 25.73 7.89
CA LEU A 156 -1.07 27.15 8.12
C LEU A 156 -2.31 27.90 8.57
N ASN A 157 -2.17 28.69 9.63
CA ASN A 157 -3.07 29.77 9.96
C ASN A 157 -2.36 31.12 9.72
N PRO A 158 -2.37 31.66 8.49
CA PRO A 158 -1.62 32.86 8.18
C PRO A 158 -2.10 34.07 8.98
N THR A 159 -3.41 34.16 9.26
CA THR A 159 -4.00 35.28 10.02
C THR A 159 -3.50 35.38 11.46
N LYS A 160 -3.13 34.24 12.07
CA LYS A 160 -2.58 34.16 13.43
C LYS A 160 -1.07 33.87 13.44
N GLN A 161 -0.44 33.81 12.26
CA GLN A 161 0.96 33.41 12.09
C GLN A 161 1.30 32.05 12.73
N GLN A 162 0.41 31.06 12.61
CA GLN A 162 0.60 29.74 13.21
C GLN A 162 0.86 28.68 12.15
N LEU A 163 1.75 27.73 12.46
CA LEU A 163 1.96 26.49 11.74
C LEU A 163 1.64 25.33 12.69
N PHE A 164 0.58 24.59 12.40
CA PHE A 164 0.23 23.36 13.08
C PHE A 164 1.03 22.21 12.49
N VAL A 165 1.61 21.39 13.36
CA VAL A 165 2.50 20.28 13.01
C VAL A 165 2.11 19.07 13.82
N VAL A 166 1.70 17.98 13.18
CA VAL A 166 1.37 16.73 13.86
C VAL A 166 2.45 15.68 13.62
N THR A 167 2.55 14.70 14.51
CA THR A 167 3.59 13.66 14.44
C THR A 167 3.04 12.24 14.61
N LYS A 168 3.69 11.26 13.96
CA LYS A 168 3.28 9.84 14.03
C LYS A 168 4.07 9.00 15.01
N GLN A 169 5.31 9.35 15.36
CA GLN A 169 6.09 8.51 16.27
C GLN A 169 5.92 8.95 17.72
N SER A 170 5.90 10.26 17.97
CA SER A 170 5.72 10.81 19.32
C SER A 170 4.27 11.10 19.71
N ASN A 171 3.30 10.99 18.78
CA ASN A 171 1.89 11.30 19.02
C ASN A 171 1.71 12.71 19.61
N ARG A 172 2.18 13.73 18.90
CA ARG A 172 2.16 15.12 19.34
C ARG A 172 1.48 16.02 18.32
N LEU A 173 0.90 17.11 18.84
CA LEU A 173 0.64 18.33 18.10
C LEU A 173 1.62 19.40 18.60
N TYR A 174 2.25 20.09 17.66
CA TYR A 174 3.01 21.31 17.90
C TYR A 174 2.37 22.46 17.11
N VAL A 175 2.48 23.67 17.66
CA VAL A 175 2.13 24.91 16.97
C VAL A 175 3.32 25.84 17.05
N PHE A 176 3.80 26.29 15.90
CA PHE A 176 4.92 27.22 15.79
C PHE A 176 4.48 28.55 15.19
N HIS A 177 5.19 29.62 15.54
CA HIS A 177 5.02 30.92 14.93
C HIS A 177 5.74 30.96 13.57
N THR A 178 5.03 31.29 12.49
CA THR A 178 5.55 31.18 11.11
C THR A 178 6.69 32.16 10.80
N GLY A 179 6.74 33.31 11.49
CA GLY A 179 7.74 34.35 11.26
C GLY A 179 9.13 34.02 11.79
N ASN A 180 9.23 33.44 12.99
CA ASN A 180 10.49 33.23 13.71
C ASN A 180 10.70 31.77 14.18
N GLY A 181 9.76 30.86 13.91
CA GLY A 181 9.84 29.46 14.31
C GLY A 181 9.65 29.20 15.80
N ALA A 182 9.20 30.19 16.59
CA ALA A 182 9.02 30.01 18.03
C ALA A 182 7.90 29.00 18.32
N LEU A 183 8.12 28.10 19.28
CA LEU A 183 7.09 27.16 19.74
C LEU A 183 6.00 27.92 20.52
N LEU A 184 4.77 27.91 20.01
CA LEU A 184 3.60 28.51 20.64
C LEU A 184 2.88 27.52 21.55
N HIS A 185 2.77 26.26 21.13
CA HIS A 185 2.06 25.23 21.87
C HIS A 185 2.55 23.83 21.56
N ARG A 186 2.37 22.93 22.53
CA ARG A 186 2.59 21.48 22.40
C ARG A 186 1.51 20.74 23.18
N ALA A 187 0.91 19.74 22.56
CA ALA A 187 -0.07 18.85 23.17
C ALA A 187 0.20 17.38 22.83
N GLU A 188 -0.16 16.49 23.75
CA GLU A 188 -0.17 15.05 23.50
C GLU A 188 -1.42 14.66 22.71
N MET A 189 -1.25 13.79 21.72
CA MET A 189 -2.33 13.23 20.93
C MET A 189 -2.57 11.77 21.37
N PRO A 190 -3.81 11.25 21.27
CA PRO A 190 -4.14 9.91 21.74
C PRO A 190 -3.55 8.78 20.88
N GLY A 191 -2.91 9.10 19.76
CA GLY A 191 -2.25 8.13 18.88
C GLY A 191 -1.52 8.81 17.71
N LYS A 192 -1.01 7.98 16.80
CA LYS A 192 -0.27 8.44 15.62
C LYS A 192 -1.16 9.36 14.79
N CYS A 193 -0.68 10.56 14.47
CA CYS A 193 -1.45 11.53 13.68
C CYS A 193 -1.00 11.54 12.22
N TYR A 194 -1.95 11.69 11.30
CA TYR A 194 -1.70 11.69 9.86
C TYR A 194 -1.70 13.11 9.29
N ASP A 195 -2.79 13.85 9.49
CA ASP A 195 -2.98 15.19 8.91
C ASP A 195 -3.63 16.18 9.88
N VAL A 196 -3.54 17.46 9.54
CA VAL A 196 -4.25 18.55 10.20
C VAL A 196 -4.87 19.47 9.16
N GLN A 197 -6.14 19.84 9.33
CA GLN A 197 -6.89 20.74 8.45
C GLN A 197 -7.52 21.85 9.28
N LEU A 198 -7.40 23.11 8.87
CA LEU A 198 -8.14 24.21 9.52
C LEU A 198 -9.51 24.42 8.87
N ASP A 199 -10.45 24.96 9.63
CA ASP A 199 -11.65 25.58 9.05
C ASP A 199 -11.30 26.83 8.24
N HIS A 200 -12.20 27.24 7.35
CA HIS A 200 -11.95 28.36 6.42
C HIS A 200 -11.70 29.68 7.18
N ARG A 201 -12.16 29.78 8.43
CA ARG A 201 -11.94 30.94 9.32
C ARG A 201 -10.69 30.83 10.19
N GLY A 202 -10.00 29.69 10.18
CA GLY A 202 -8.85 29.43 11.05
C GLY A 202 -9.17 29.46 12.55
N LYS A 203 -10.41 29.22 12.96
CA LYS A 203 -10.85 29.12 14.37
C LYS A 203 -10.60 27.72 14.94
N TYR A 204 -10.78 26.68 14.15
CA TYR A 204 -10.60 25.29 14.58
C TYR A 204 -9.63 24.54 13.68
N ALA A 205 -8.79 23.71 14.30
CA ALA A 205 -7.99 22.70 13.64
C ALA A 205 -8.62 21.32 13.84
N TYR A 206 -8.67 20.52 12.78
CA TYR A 206 -9.11 19.12 12.80
C TYR A 206 -7.91 18.23 12.56
N VAL A 207 -7.59 17.35 13.51
CA VAL A 207 -6.45 16.44 13.43
C VAL A 207 -6.93 15.02 13.21
N SER A 208 -6.48 14.37 12.15
CA SER A 208 -6.75 12.95 11.91
C SER A 208 -5.77 12.09 12.71
N VAL A 209 -6.31 11.30 13.64
CA VAL A 209 -5.54 10.38 14.49
C VAL A 209 -5.58 9.00 13.86
N TRP A 210 -4.67 8.81 12.91
CA TRP A 210 -4.46 7.60 12.11
C TRP A 210 -4.59 6.30 12.91
N GLY A 211 -3.93 6.22 14.07
CA GLY A 211 -3.89 5.01 14.90
C GLY A 211 -5.07 4.80 15.85
N LYS A 212 -6.15 5.58 15.74
CA LYS A 212 -7.28 5.56 16.70
C LYS A 212 -8.67 5.70 16.08
N ALA A 213 -8.84 5.68 14.75
CA ALA A 213 -10.14 5.86 14.09
C ALA A 213 -10.91 7.10 14.61
N LEU A 214 -10.18 8.22 14.72
CA LEU A 214 -10.62 9.42 15.43
C LEU A 214 -10.15 10.70 14.74
N VAL A 215 -11.00 11.73 14.78
CA VAL A 215 -10.63 13.13 14.50
C VAL A 215 -10.81 13.97 15.76
N LEU A 216 -9.83 14.84 16.06
CA LEU A 216 -9.89 15.82 17.15
C LEU A 216 -10.19 17.22 16.60
N GLN A 217 -11.04 17.99 17.28
CA GLN A 217 -11.21 19.42 17.04
C GLN A 217 -10.47 20.22 18.10
N ILE A 218 -9.63 21.15 17.68
CA ILE A 218 -8.77 21.95 18.55
C ILE A 218 -9.03 23.43 18.26
N ASP A 219 -9.29 24.24 19.29
CA ASP A 219 -9.44 25.69 19.14
C ASP A 219 -8.08 26.33 18.89
N THR A 220 -7.93 27.11 17.82
CA THR A 220 -6.62 27.66 17.42
C THR A 220 -6.20 28.88 18.24
N GLY A 221 -7.08 29.43 19.09
CA GLY A 221 -6.81 30.56 19.97
C GLY A 221 -6.21 30.15 21.30
N ASN A 222 -6.70 29.06 21.90
CA ASN A 222 -6.24 28.58 23.21
C ASN A 222 -5.66 27.15 23.18
N PHE A 223 -5.64 26.51 22.01
CA PHE A 223 -5.09 25.18 21.74
C PHE A 223 -5.74 24.04 22.52
N GLN A 224 -6.94 24.25 23.07
CA GLN A 224 -7.67 23.21 23.78
C GLN A 224 -8.42 22.30 22.81
N GLU A 225 -8.40 21.01 23.10
CA GLU A 225 -9.30 20.06 22.47
C GLU A 225 -10.74 20.39 22.87
N THR A 226 -11.61 20.55 21.89
CA THR A 226 -13.02 20.93 22.10
C THR A 226 -13.98 19.79 21.79
N ARG A 227 -13.64 18.88 20.85
CA ARG A 227 -14.47 17.74 20.44
C ARG A 227 -13.65 16.58 19.90
N ARG A 228 -14.25 15.38 19.94
CA ARG A 228 -13.78 14.14 19.32
C ARG A 228 -14.85 13.57 18.41
N PHE A 229 -14.48 13.14 17.21
CA PHE A 229 -15.36 12.50 16.25
C PHE A 229 -14.85 11.11 15.88
N ARG A 230 -15.70 10.09 15.98
CA ARG A 230 -15.38 8.73 15.54
C ARG A 230 -15.44 8.62 14.03
N THR A 231 -14.52 7.87 13.44
CA THR A 231 -14.45 7.62 12.00
C THR A 231 -14.33 6.13 11.71
N GLY A 232 -14.14 5.78 10.44
CA GLY A 232 -13.58 4.48 10.08
C GLY A 232 -12.09 4.41 10.42
N ASP A 233 -11.50 3.24 10.19
CA ASP A 233 -10.10 3.00 10.53
C ASP A 233 -9.13 3.68 9.54
N HIS A 234 -8.00 4.12 10.08
CA HIS A 234 -7.01 4.97 9.42
C HIS A 234 -7.59 6.26 8.79
N PRO A 235 -8.10 7.20 9.62
CA PRO A 235 -8.48 8.52 9.12
C PRO A 235 -7.23 9.21 8.56
N CYS A 236 -7.28 9.55 7.27
CA CYS A 236 -6.20 10.17 6.52
C CYS A 236 -6.51 11.66 6.24
N GLU A 237 -6.72 12.03 4.97
CA GLU A 237 -7.04 13.40 4.58
C GLU A 237 -8.44 13.82 5.04
N LEU A 238 -8.54 15.10 5.39
CA LEU A 238 -9.73 15.76 5.93
C LEU A 238 -10.08 16.95 5.02
N ILE A 239 -11.34 17.10 4.63
CA ILE A 239 -11.78 18.31 3.91
C ILE A 239 -13.14 18.79 4.42
N LEU A 240 -13.29 20.10 4.59
CA LEU A 240 -14.52 20.73 5.05
C LEU A 240 -15.40 21.14 3.86
N SER A 241 -16.72 21.13 4.07
CA SER A 241 -17.66 21.81 3.20
C SER A 241 -17.40 23.32 3.21
N ALA A 242 -17.87 24.02 2.16
CA ALA A 242 -17.66 25.47 2.01
C ALA A 242 -18.19 26.32 3.18
N ASP A 243 -19.13 25.78 3.95
CA ASP A 243 -19.76 26.43 5.12
C ASP A 243 -19.20 25.93 6.47
N ASP A 244 -18.12 25.15 6.47
CA ASP A 244 -17.50 24.50 7.63
C ASP A 244 -18.43 23.59 8.46
N ARG A 245 -19.59 23.22 7.92
CA ARG A 245 -20.57 22.40 8.65
C ARG A 245 -20.24 20.92 8.62
N TYR A 246 -19.78 20.42 7.48
CA TYR A 246 -19.52 19.01 7.25
C TYR A 246 -18.03 18.77 7.05
N LEU A 247 -17.52 17.75 7.72
CA LEU A 247 -16.15 17.27 7.57
C LEU A 247 -16.18 15.90 6.90
N PHE A 248 -15.51 15.78 5.76
CA PHE A 248 -15.32 14.51 5.04
C PHE A 248 -13.95 13.94 5.44
N VAL A 249 -13.92 12.67 5.82
CA VAL A 249 -12.73 11.98 6.33
C VAL A 249 -12.50 10.68 5.58
N ALA A 250 -11.38 10.56 4.87
CA ALA A 250 -11.00 9.34 4.18
C ALA A 250 -10.48 8.30 5.18
N ASN A 251 -10.97 7.05 5.13
CA ASN A 251 -10.59 6.00 6.08
C ASN A 251 -9.86 4.88 5.33
N ALA A 252 -8.53 4.96 5.29
CA ALA A 252 -7.70 4.20 4.36
C ALA A 252 -7.58 2.71 4.68
N ASN A 253 -7.91 2.23 5.88
CA ASN A 253 -7.95 0.79 6.17
C ASN A 253 -9.33 0.15 5.86
N THR A 254 -10.18 0.88 5.14
CA THR A 254 -11.56 0.51 4.83
C THR A 254 -11.90 0.82 3.38
N ASN A 255 -13.18 0.85 3.03
CA ASN A 255 -13.69 1.27 1.72
C ASN A 255 -14.47 2.58 1.80
N ASN A 256 -14.29 3.38 2.86
CA ASN A 256 -15.29 4.35 3.25
C ASN A 256 -14.75 5.76 3.55
N VAL A 257 -15.61 6.76 3.34
CA VAL A 257 -15.43 8.14 3.80
C VAL A 257 -16.47 8.46 4.85
N SER A 258 -16.05 8.94 6.03
CA SER A 258 -16.97 9.41 7.07
C SER A 258 -17.39 10.85 6.78
N VAL A 259 -18.70 11.13 6.88
CA VAL A 259 -19.25 12.49 6.78
C VAL A 259 -19.75 12.91 8.16
N ILE A 260 -19.10 13.91 8.74
CA ILE A 260 -19.36 14.38 10.10
C ILE A 260 -20.06 15.73 10.05
N ASP A 261 -21.21 15.86 10.71
CA ASP A 261 -21.77 17.19 11.01
C ASP A 261 -21.05 17.72 12.26
N VAL A 262 -20.16 18.68 12.04
CA VAL A 262 -19.28 19.23 13.07
C VAL A 262 -20.08 19.94 14.17
N ARG A 263 -21.19 20.58 13.80
CA ARG A 263 -22.06 21.28 14.75
C ARG A 263 -22.79 20.29 15.65
N GLN A 264 -23.30 19.21 15.07
CA GLN A 264 -23.98 18.14 15.81
C GLN A 264 -23.02 17.23 16.58
N GLY A 265 -21.73 17.21 16.25
CA GLY A 265 -20.76 16.37 16.98
C GLY A 265 -20.77 14.90 16.56
N LYS A 266 -21.31 14.55 15.38
CA LYS A 266 -21.48 13.13 15.00
C LYS A 266 -21.33 12.88 13.51
N THR A 267 -20.95 11.64 13.18
CA THR A 267 -21.00 11.09 11.83
C THR A 267 -22.46 10.92 11.40
N VAL A 268 -22.84 11.56 10.29
CA VAL A 268 -24.21 11.55 9.74
C VAL A 268 -24.35 10.65 8.53
N GLU A 269 -23.24 10.29 7.89
CA GLU A 269 -23.21 9.42 6.70
C GLU A 269 -21.86 8.70 6.61
N THR A 270 -21.84 7.54 5.95
CA THR A 270 -20.62 6.84 5.56
C THR A 270 -20.74 6.47 4.09
N LEU A 271 -19.91 7.10 3.26
CA LEU A 271 -19.87 6.83 1.82
C LEU A 271 -19.04 5.58 1.60
N ASN A 272 -19.53 4.64 0.78
CA ASN A 272 -18.74 3.49 0.32
C ASN A 272 -18.13 3.84 -1.04
N SER A 273 -16.80 3.99 -1.11
CA SER A 273 -16.08 4.36 -2.33
C SER A 273 -15.64 3.16 -3.17
N ALA A 274 -15.91 1.93 -2.73
CA ALA A 274 -15.60 0.73 -3.50
C ALA A 274 -16.43 0.63 -4.79
N LEU A 275 -15.88 -0.11 -5.75
CA LEU A 275 -16.49 -0.34 -7.07
C LEU A 275 -17.82 -1.11 -6.99
N THR A 276 -17.96 -1.97 -5.97
CA THR A 276 -19.17 -2.73 -5.65
C THR A 276 -19.44 -2.67 -4.16
N ALA A 277 -20.71 -2.58 -3.76
CA ALA A 277 -21.12 -2.41 -2.37
C ALA A 277 -20.62 -3.52 -1.42
N ASP A 278 -20.46 -4.74 -1.93
CA ASP A 278 -20.02 -5.94 -1.22
C ASP A 278 -18.52 -6.26 -1.43
N ALA A 279 -17.72 -5.30 -1.92
CA ALA A 279 -16.28 -5.47 -1.98
C ALA A 279 -15.69 -5.57 -0.55
N PRO A 280 -14.75 -6.50 -0.29
CA PRO A 280 -14.04 -6.53 0.98
C PRO A 280 -13.24 -5.24 1.18
N PRO A 281 -12.92 -4.85 2.43
CA PRO A 281 -11.99 -3.75 2.70
C PRO A 281 -10.70 -3.86 1.89
N GLY A 282 -10.23 -2.74 1.35
CA GLY A 282 -9.04 -2.69 0.48
C GLY A 282 -9.15 -1.75 -0.71
N SER A 283 -10.13 -0.83 -0.74
CA SER A 283 -10.16 0.28 -1.69
C SER A 283 -9.23 1.42 -1.29
N THR A 284 -8.95 1.56 0.01
CA THR A 284 -7.96 2.49 0.54
C THR A 284 -8.23 3.94 0.14
N PRO A 285 -9.40 4.51 0.49
CA PRO A 285 -9.66 5.93 0.28
C PRO A 285 -8.71 6.72 1.18
N ASN A 286 -7.75 7.44 0.60
CA ASN A 286 -6.70 8.12 1.39
C ASN A 286 -6.59 9.63 1.16
N ALA A 287 -7.16 10.14 0.06
CA ALA A 287 -7.12 11.54 -0.32
C ALA A 287 -8.45 12.04 -0.89
N LEU A 288 -8.74 13.32 -0.67
CA LEU A 288 -10.01 13.96 -0.97
C LEU A 288 -9.84 15.30 -1.68
N ALA A 289 -10.76 15.61 -2.59
CA ALA A 289 -10.93 16.96 -3.13
C ALA A 289 -12.43 17.28 -3.23
N LEU A 290 -12.79 18.54 -3.03
CA LEU A 290 -14.18 18.99 -3.10
C LEU A 290 -14.31 20.07 -4.17
N ASN A 291 -15.12 19.80 -5.19
CA ASN A 291 -15.67 20.84 -6.04
C ASN A 291 -16.84 21.49 -5.29
N THR A 292 -16.55 22.57 -4.57
CA THR A 292 -17.53 23.28 -3.74
C THR A 292 -18.62 23.98 -4.54
N GLN A 293 -18.37 24.30 -5.81
CA GLN A 293 -19.34 24.97 -6.68
C GLN A 293 -20.49 24.03 -7.06
N ASP A 294 -20.15 22.79 -7.42
CA ASP A 294 -21.13 21.79 -7.86
C ASP A 294 -21.53 20.81 -6.74
N GLY A 295 -20.83 20.85 -5.60
CA GLY A 295 -21.02 19.94 -4.47
C GLY A 295 -20.60 18.51 -4.78
N VAL A 296 -19.49 18.34 -5.49
CA VAL A 296 -18.96 17.01 -5.86
C VAL A 296 -17.69 16.69 -5.08
N LEU A 297 -17.72 15.63 -4.28
CA LEU A 297 -16.58 15.08 -3.58
C LEU A 297 -15.87 14.05 -4.48
N LEU A 298 -14.55 14.20 -4.62
CA LEU A 298 -13.66 13.25 -5.28
C LEU A 298 -12.85 12.48 -4.24
N ILE A 299 -12.83 11.16 -4.35
CA ILE A 299 -12.18 10.26 -3.39
C ILE A 299 -11.16 9.41 -4.14
N ALA A 300 -9.87 9.53 -3.79
CA ALA A 300 -8.82 8.70 -4.37
C ALA A 300 -8.73 7.34 -3.66
N ASN A 301 -8.96 6.26 -4.42
CA ASN A 301 -8.87 4.88 -3.93
C ASN A 301 -7.53 4.27 -4.38
N ALA A 302 -6.59 4.15 -3.45
CA ALA A 302 -5.19 3.83 -3.76
C ALA A 302 -5.05 2.47 -4.46
N ASP A 303 -5.54 1.40 -3.82
CA ASP A 303 -5.36 0.04 -4.33
C ASP A 303 -6.24 -0.30 -5.53
N ASN A 304 -7.21 0.56 -5.87
CA ASN A 304 -8.07 0.33 -7.03
C ASN A 304 -7.78 1.24 -8.22
N ASN A 305 -6.87 2.20 -8.09
CA ASN A 305 -6.40 3.05 -9.20
C ASN A 305 -7.52 3.88 -9.88
N TYR A 306 -8.49 4.37 -9.09
CA TYR A 306 -9.55 5.24 -9.57
C TYR A 306 -9.97 6.30 -8.54
N LEU A 307 -10.62 7.37 -9.02
CA LEU A 307 -11.38 8.29 -8.18
C LEU A 307 -12.85 7.87 -8.13
N SER A 308 -13.50 7.91 -6.96
CA SER A 308 -14.97 7.86 -6.84
C SER A 308 -15.53 9.26 -6.70
N LEU A 309 -16.61 9.56 -7.42
CA LEU A 309 -17.29 10.85 -7.36
C LEU A 309 -18.63 10.72 -6.63
N PHE A 310 -18.91 11.65 -5.73
CA PHE A 310 -20.17 11.72 -4.99
C PHE A 310 -20.75 13.13 -5.04
N ASP A 311 -22.05 13.24 -5.32
CA ASP A 311 -22.83 14.45 -5.03
C ASP A 311 -23.09 14.50 -3.52
N VAL A 312 -22.57 15.55 -2.90
CA VAL A 312 -22.63 15.81 -1.46
C VAL A 312 -23.35 17.12 -1.14
N ARG A 313 -24.18 17.64 -2.05
CA ARG A 313 -24.98 18.86 -1.82
C ARG A 313 -25.98 18.70 -0.67
N GLN A 314 -26.42 17.46 -0.41
CA GLN A 314 -27.27 17.10 0.71
C GLN A 314 -26.61 15.97 1.53
N PRO A 315 -25.64 16.27 2.40
CA PRO A 315 -25.01 15.27 3.26
C PRO A 315 -26.05 14.50 4.08
N ALA A 316 -25.83 13.20 4.28
CA ALA A 316 -26.80 12.16 4.70
C ALA A 316 -27.75 11.64 3.60
N ARG A 317 -27.65 12.18 2.38
CA ARG A 317 -28.34 11.71 1.17
C ARG A 317 -27.42 11.79 -0.06
N SER A 318 -26.12 11.60 0.16
CA SER A 318 -25.13 11.71 -0.91
C SER A 318 -25.35 10.62 -1.95
N LYS A 319 -25.01 10.92 -3.22
CA LYS A 319 -25.21 9.99 -4.33
C LYS A 319 -23.90 9.73 -5.05
N SER A 320 -23.59 8.46 -5.28
CA SER A 320 -22.47 8.09 -6.18
C SER A 320 -22.79 8.54 -7.60
N LEU A 321 -21.83 9.19 -8.25
CA LEU A 321 -21.94 9.72 -9.61
C LEU A 321 -21.20 8.86 -10.64
N GLY A 322 -20.11 8.20 -10.22
CA GLY A 322 -19.27 7.40 -11.12
C GLY A 322 -17.81 7.43 -10.71
N PHE A 323 -16.95 6.99 -11.63
CA PHE A 323 -15.53 6.80 -11.38
C PHE A 323 -14.65 7.41 -12.48
N ILE A 324 -13.43 7.79 -12.12
CA ILE A 324 -12.39 8.27 -13.06
C ILE A 324 -11.16 7.35 -12.93
N PRO A 325 -10.69 6.68 -14.00
CA PRO A 325 -9.48 5.87 -13.92
C PRO A 325 -8.25 6.78 -13.78
N VAL A 326 -7.32 6.42 -12.89
CA VAL A 326 -6.08 7.18 -12.64
C VAL A 326 -4.86 6.25 -12.67
N GLY A 327 -3.69 6.79 -12.36
CA GLY A 327 -2.46 6.01 -12.30
C GLY A 327 -2.42 5.08 -11.09
N TRP A 328 -1.29 4.40 -10.93
CA TRP A 328 -1.12 3.41 -9.87
C TRP A 328 -0.98 4.07 -8.49
N TYR A 329 -1.84 3.66 -7.56
CA TYR A 329 -1.79 4.04 -6.15
C TYR A 329 -1.94 5.55 -5.97
N PRO A 330 -3.08 6.17 -6.34
CA PRO A 330 -3.31 7.60 -6.12
C PRO A 330 -3.22 7.96 -4.63
N THR A 331 -2.46 9.00 -4.34
CA THR A 331 -2.09 9.42 -2.97
C THR A 331 -2.52 10.84 -2.62
N ALA A 332 -2.79 11.67 -3.62
CA ALA A 332 -3.29 13.04 -3.43
C ALA A 332 -4.18 13.45 -4.60
N VAL A 333 -5.25 14.20 -4.33
CA VAL A 333 -6.15 14.75 -5.35
C VAL A 333 -6.47 16.22 -5.04
N ARG A 334 -6.51 17.09 -6.05
CA ARG A 334 -6.90 18.50 -5.93
C ARG A 334 -7.85 18.89 -7.05
N TYR A 335 -8.87 19.69 -6.75
CA TYR A 335 -9.73 20.31 -7.74
C TYR A 335 -9.31 21.76 -7.95
N LEU A 336 -9.23 22.16 -9.23
CA LEU A 336 -8.80 23.47 -9.67
C LEU A 336 -10.01 24.26 -10.21
N PRO A 337 -10.66 25.12 -9.40
CA PRO A 337 -11.90 25.78 -9.78
C PRO A 337 -11.79 26.76 -10.96
N LYS A 338 -10.65 27.43 -11.17
CA LYS A 338 -10.50 28.41 -12.27
C LYS A 338 -10.36 27.71 -13.62
N THR A 339 -9.60 26.63 -13.65
CA THR A 339 -9.34 25.85 -14.87
C THR A 339 -10.26 24.65 -15.06
N ARG A 340 -11.09 24.33 -14.06
CA ARG A 340 -11.98 23.16 -14.00
C ARG A 340 -11.25 21.86 -14.27
N LYS A 341 -10.11 21.67 -13.60
CA LYS A 341 -9.25 20.48 -13.71
C LYS A 341 -9.16 19.74 -12.38
N ILE A 342 -8.83 18.47 -12.47
CA ILE A 342 -8.49 17.59 -11.37
C ILE A 342 -7.01 17.26 -11.51
N LEU A 343 -6.27 17.40 -10.42
CA LEU A 343 -4.91 16.91 -10.31
C LEU A 343 -4.90 15.64 -9.46
N VAL A 344 -4.15 14.62 -9.89
CA VAL A 344 -3.98 13.37 -9.13
C VAL A 344 -2.52 12.99 -9.07
N ALA A 345 -1.94 12.93 -7.87
CA ALA A 345 -0.61 12.35 -7.69
C ALA A 345 -0.75 10.83 -7.54
N ASN A 346 0.00 10.08 -8.34
CA ASN A 346 0.02 8.61 -8.34
C ASN A 346 1.35 8.13 -7.77
N GLY A 347 1.30 7.44 -6.62
CA GLY A 347 2.44 7.04 -5.81
C GLY A 347 3.39 6.06 -6.50
N LYS A 348 2.80 5.04 -7.15
CA LYS A 348 3.53 3.96 -7.85
C LYS A 348 3.65 4.20 -9.37
N GLY A 349 3.12 5.34 -9.85
CA GLY A 349 3.29 5.76 -11.23
C GLY A 349 2.30 5.14 -12.21
N MET A 350 2.83 4.55 -13.30
CA MET A 350 2.04 4.13 -14.48
C MET A 350 2.33 2.70 -14.95
N THR A 351 3.28 2.03 -14.30
CA THR A 351 3.72 0.68 -14.66
C THR A 351 4.52 0.05 -13.53
N SER A 352 4.47 -1.27 -13.42
CA SER A 352 5.52 -2.04 -12.76
C SER A 352 6.77 -2.11 -13.64
N LEU A 353 7.92 -2.40 -13.03
CA LEU A 353 9.19 -2.54 -13.71
C LEU A 353 9.95 -3.74 -13.14
N ALA A 354 10.57 -4.51 -14.02
CA ALA A 354 11.62 -5.45 -13.62
C ALA A 354 12.90 -4.68 -13.28
N ASN A 355 13.76 -5.28 -12.46
CA ASN A 355 15.09 -4.78 -12.10
C ASN A 355 16.23 -5.61 -12.74
N PRO A 356 16.31 -5.74 -14.08
CA PRO A 356 17.34 -6.58 -14.74
C PRO A 356 18.77 -6.06 -14.52
N GLN A 357 18.91 -4.81 -14.03
CA GLN A 357 20.17 -4.22 -13.59
C GLN A 357 20.31 -4.14 -12.07
N GLY A 358 19.55 -4.95 -11.33
CA GLY A 358 19.71 -5.08 -9.89
C GLY A 358 21.02 -5.75 -9.48
N PRO A 359 21.29 -5.82 -8.16
CA PRO A 359 22.49 -6.43 -7.62
C PRO A 359 22.64 -7.87 -8.10
N MET A 360 23.80 -8.21 -8.65
CA MET A 360 24.13 -9.57 -9.10
C MET A 360 25.47 -9.98 -8.50
N PRO A 361 25.51 -11.01 -7.64
CA PRO A 361 26.76 -11.44 -6.99
C PRO A 361 27.89 -11.67 -8.00
N GLY A 362 29.07 -11.10 -7.73
CA GLY A 362 30.23 -11.21 -8.60
C GLY A 362 30.23 -10.33 -9.86
N ARG A 363 29.16 -9.56 -10.13
CA ARG A 363 29.09 -8.62 -11.25
C ARG A 363 28.77 -7.21 -10.75
N LYS A 364 29.82 -6.38 -10.57
CA LYS A 364 29.64 -4.95 -10.29
C LYS A 364 28.96 -4.27 -11.48
N ARG A 365 27.81 -3.64 -11.25
CA ARG A 365 27.11 -2.84 -12.27
C ARG A 365 27.36 -1.35 -12.02
N LYS A 366 27.29 -0.54 -13.08
CA LYS A 366 27.46 0.92 -12.98
C LYS A 366 26.29 1.61 -12.26
N THR A 367 25.10 1.04 -12.39
CA THR A 367 23.90 1.43 -11.64
C THR A 367 23.23 0.16 -11.13
N GLU A 368 22.84 0.14 -9.86
CA GLU A 368 22.10 -0.98 -9.26
C GLU A 368 20.64 -0.58 -9.12
N GLN A 369 19.76 -1.34 -9.78
CA GLN A 369 18.32 -1.14 -9.69
C GLN A 369 17.75 -1.85 -8.45
N TYR A 370 16.95 -1.12 -7.67
CA TYR A 370 16.17 -1.70 -6.58
C TYR A 370 14.70 -1.34 -6.76
N ILE A 371 13.80 -2.31 -6.54
CA ILE A 371 12.37 -2.16 -6.87
C ILE A 371 11.75 -0.91 -6.24
N GLY A 372 12.11 -0.58 -4.99
CA GLY A 372 11.60 0.60 -4.28
C GLY A 372 11.95 1.94 -4.92
N SER A 373 13.02 2.02 -5.71
CA SER A 373 13.41 3.24 -6.43
C SER A 373 13.01 3.22 -7.91
N LEU A 374 12.46 2.11 -8.42
CA LEU A 374 11.98 2.00 -9.80
C LEU A 374 10.59 2.60 -9.99
N LEU A 375 9.74 2.57 -8.95
CA LEU A 375 8.39 3.10 -8.99
C LEU A 375 8.40 4.63 -8.93
N LYS A 376 8.45 5.27 -10.10
CA LYS A 376 8.43 6.74 -10.22
C LYS A 376 7.01 7.27 -10.17
N GLY A 377 6.76 8.26 -9.32
CA GLY A 377 5.45 8.89 -9.21
C GLY A 377 5.08 9.71 -10.44
N THR A 378 3.79 9.96 -10.61
CA THR A 378 3.27 10.85 -11.66
C THR A 378 2.24 11.83 -11.13
N LEU A 379 2.08 12.96 -11.80
CA LEU A 379 0.98 13.91 -11.60
C LEU A 379 0.08 13.91 -12.83
N SER A 380 -1.13 13.36 -12.70
CA SER A 380 -2.17 13.41 -13.71
C SER A 380 -2.89 14.76 -13.69
N VAL A 381 -3.15 15.31 -14.87
CA VAL A 381 -3.95 16.51 -15.10
C VAL A 381 -5.17 16.12 -15.94
N ILE A 382 -6.36 16.17 -15.35
CA ILE A 382 -7.59 15.63 -15.93
C ILE A 382 -8.62 16.76 -16.00
N PRO A 383 -9.19 17.09 -17.18
CA PRO A 383 -10.36 17.96 -17.23
C PRO A 383 -11.50 17.37 -16.40
N PHE A 384 -12.21 18.20 -15.63
CA PHE A 384 -13.37 17.73 -14.88
C PHE A 384 -14.43 17.21 -15.88
N PRO A 385 -14.88 15.94 -15.77
CA PRO A 385 -15.68 15.31 -16.81
C PRO A 385 -17.11 15.85 -16.82
N GLN A 386 -17.70 15.89 -18.01
CA GLN A 386 -19.15 15.98 -18.17
C GLN A 386 -19.81 14.61 -17.90
N GLU A 387 -21.13 14.56 -17.83
CA GLU A 387 -21.88 13.35 -17.46
C GLU A 387 -21.61 12.16 -18.39
N ASP A 388 -21.57 12.40 -19.71
CA ASP A 388 -21.26 11.39 -20.73
C ASP A 388 -19.83 10.86 -20.61
N GLN A 389 -18.87 11.77 -20.40
CA GLN A 389 -17.47 11.42 -20.18
C GLN A 389 -17.27 10.65 -18.87
N LEU A 390 -18.01 11.00 -17.80
CA LEU A 390 -17.97 10.27 -16.54
C LEU A 390 -18.54 8.85 -16.69
N ALA A 391 -19.57 8.66 -17.50
CA ALA A 391 -20.09 7.34 -17.81
C ALA A 391 -19.06 6.48 -18.57
N GLU A 392 -18.37 7.05 -19.56
CA GLU A 392 -17.26 6.37 -20.25
C GLU A 392 -16.13 6.01 -19.28
N TYR A 393 -15.74 6.96 -18.43
CA TYR A 393 -14.67 6.77 -17.46
C TYR A 393 -15.03 5.67 -16.45
N SER A 394 -16.28 5.62 -16.01
CA SER A 394 -16.80 4.58 -15.13
C SER A 394 -16.74 3.21 -15.81
N ALA A 395 -17.15 3.11 -17.07
CA ALA A 395 -17.05 1.86 -17.84
C ALA A 395 -15.60 1.37 -17.98
N ARG A 396 -14.64 2.29 -18.15
CA ARG A 396 -13.20 1.94 -18.17
C ARG A 396 -12.72 1.42 -16.81
N VAL A 397 -13.16 2.02 -15.70
CA VAL A 397 -12.83 1.52 -14.35
C VAL A 397 -13.37 0.10 -14.13
N TYR A 398 -14.62 -0.18 -14.53
CA TYR A 398 -15.16 -1.54 -14.48
C TYR A 398 -14.40 -2.53 -15.39
N ALA A 399 -13.85 -2.07 -16.51
CA ALA A 399 -13.04 -2.92 -17.40
C ALA A 399 -11.61 -3.15 -16.88
N ASN A 400 -11.12 -2.29 -15.98
CA ASN A 400 -9.78 -2.36 -15.41
C ASN A 400 -9.65 -3.29 -14.22
N THR A 401 -10.76 -3.67 -13.60
CA THR A 401 -10.74 -4.58 -12.46
C THR A 401 -10.62 -6.04 -12.89
N PRO A 402 -9.77 -6.85 -12.22
CA PRO A 402 -9.76 -8.28 -12.42
C PRO A 402 -10.96 -8.95 -11.74
N PHE A 403 -11.69 -8.23 -10.87
CA PHE A 403 -12.89 -8.73 -10.19
C PHE A 403 -14.12 -8.65 -11.09
N THR A 404 -14.80 -9.78 -11.28
CA THR A 404 -16.07 -9.82 -12.02
C THR A 404 -17.13 -10.55 -11.21
N ALA A 405 -18.42 -10.27 -11.46
CA ALA A 405 -19.52 -11.00 -10.83
C ALA A 405 -19.41 -12.52 -11.04
N LYS A 406 -18.85 -12.96 -12.18
CA LYS A 406 -18.54 -14.37 -12.47
C LYS A 406 -17.41 -14.96 -11.62
N LYS A 407 -16.46 -14.16 -11.14
CA LYS A 407 -15.43 -14.63 -10.19
C LYS A 407 -15.94 -14.70 -8.74
N LYS A 408 -16.95 -13.87 -8.37
CA LYS A 408 -17.67 -13.99 -7.09
C LYS A 408 -18.54 -15.24 -7.05
N ALA A 409 -19.22 -15.54 -8.15
CA ALA A 409 -19.90 -16.80 -8.34
C ALA A 409 -18.86 -17.90 -8.63
N ASN A 410 -18.20 -18.40 -7.59
CA ASN A 410 -17.49 -19.67 -7.69
C ASN A 410 -18.52 -20.68 -8.23
N PRO A 411 -18.45 -21.17 -9.48
CA PRO A 411 -19.44 -22.12 -9.95
C PRO A 411 -19.30 -23.32 -9.03
N ALA A 412 -20.35 -23.67 -8.30
CA ALA A 412 -20.35 -24.85 -7.45
C ALA A 412 -19.81 -26.04 -8.28
N GLY A 413 -18.60 -26.49 -7.98
CA GLY A 413 -17.94 -27.58 -8.72
C GLY A 413 -16.61 -27.27 -9.42
N GLN A 414 -16.17 -26.01 -9.57
CA GLN A 414 -14.80 -25.71 -10.01
C GLN A 414 -13.92 -25.28 -8.84
N SER A 415 -13.57 -26.26 -8.01
CA SER A 415 -12.47 -26.07 -7.06
C SER A 415 -11.15 -26.14 -7.83
N VAL A 416 -10.42 -25.02 -7.94
CA VAL A 416 -9.01 -25.03 -8.38
C VAL A 416 -8.12 -25.85 -7.43
N VAL A 417 -8.63 -26.11 -6.22
CA VAL A 417 -8.05 -27.00 -5.24
C VAL A 417 -8.50 -28.43 -5.55
N PRO A 418 -7.59 -29.35 -5.89
CA PRO A 418 -7.94 -30.75 -6.16
C PRO A 418 -8.67 -31.38 -4.97
N GLY A 419 -9.70 -32.19 -5.24
CA GLY A 419 -10.25 -33.11 -4.23
C GLY A 419 -11.66 -32.83 -3.70
N ASN A 420 -12.48 -31.98 -4.33
CA ASN A 420 -13.91 -31.81 -4.00
C ASN A 420 -14.21 -31.64 -2.48
N GLY A 421 -13.41 -30.84 -1.78
CA GLY A 421 -13.58 -30.61 -0.33
C GLY A 421 -12.96 -31.66 0.60
N LYS A 422 -12.03 -32.49 0.11
CA LYS A 422 -11.30 -33.49 0.92
C LYS A 422 -10.03 -32.98 1.60
N ILE A 423 -9.64 -31.72 1.42
CA ILE A 423 -8.45 -31.18 2.09
C ILE A 423 -8.75 -30.99 3.57
N LYS A 424 -8.00 -31.71 4.41
CA LYS A 424 -8.10 -31.62 5.88
C LYS A 424 -7.07 -30.68 6.49
N HIS A 425 -5.89 -30.60 5.88
CA HIS A 425 -4.73 -29.87 6.40
C HIS A 425 -4.07 -29.08 5.29
N ILE A 426 -3.72 -27.83 5.58
CA ILE A 426 -2.93 -26.96 4.72
C ILE A 426 -1.64 -26.63 5.48
N PHE A 427 -0.50 -26.89 4.84
CA PHE A 427 0.82 -26.45 5.31
C PHE A 427 1.26 -25.29 4.44
N TYR A 428 1.24 -24.09 5.00
CA TYR A 428 1.66 -22.88 4.32
C TYR A 428 3.10 -22.54 4.69
N ILE A 429 4.02 -22.83 3.78
CA ILE A 429 5.46 -22.67 3.97
C ILE A 429 5.89 -21.33 3.39
N ILE A 430 6.41 -20.45 4.24
CA ILE A 430 6.92 -19.12 3.89
C ILE A 430 8.44 -19.22 3.74
N ARG A 431 8.89 -19.02 2.50
CA ARG A 431 10.30 -18.86 2.08
C ARG A 431 10.46 -17.46 1.49
N GLU A 432 11.57 -16.80 1.78
CA GLU A 432 11.79 -15.40 1.40
C GLU A 432 13.32 -15.17 1.24
N ASN A 433 13.85 -14.45 0.26
CA ASN A 433 13.24 -13.54 -0.69
C ASN A 433 13.86 -13.83 -2.06
N ARG A 434 13.42 -14.93 -2.67
CA ARG A 434 13.94 -15.44 -3.94
C ARG A 434 12.87 -15.39 -5.01
N THR A 435 13.26 -14.90 -6.18
CA THR A 435 12.39 -14.95 -7.36
C THR A 435 12.39 -16.35 -7.95
N TYR A 436 11.36 -16.65 -8.76
CA TYR A 436 11.26 -17.90 -9.51
C TYR A 436 12.58 -18.22 -10.24
N ASP A 437 13.08 -17.28 -11.06
CA ASP A 437 14.26 -17.52 -11.88
C ASP A 437 15.53 -17.75 -11.06
N GLN A 438 15.63 -17.19 -9.85
CA GLN A 438 16.81 -17.40 -9.00
C GLN A 438 16.94 -18.84 -8.51
N VAL A 439 15.85 -19.59 -8.43
CA VAL A 439 15.81 -20.96 -7.89
C VAL A 439 15.49 -21.99 -8.96
N LEU A 440 14.44 -21.77 -9.75
CA LEU A 440 13.90 -22.72 -10.73
C LEU A 440 14.09 -22.27 -12.19
N GLY A 441 14.89 -21.21 -12.43
CA GLY A 441 15.15 -20.70 -13.78
C GLY A 441 15.89 -21.68 -14.71
N ASP A 442 16.52 -22.71 -14.14
CA ASP A 442 17.17 -23.83 -14.85
C ASP A 442 16.23 -25.01 -15.15
N MET A 443 14.94 -24.95 -14.75
CA MET A 443 13.96 -25.99 -15.08
C MET A 443 13.45 -25.85 -16.52
N PRO A 444 13.72 -26.80 -17.43
CA PRO A 444 13.29 -26.72 -18.83
C PRO A 444 11.76 -26.83 -19.02
N GLN A 445 11.03 -27.28 -18.00
CA GLN A 445 9.59 -27.42 -18.02
C GLN A 445 8.85 -26.08 -17.87
N GLY A 446 9.52 -25.03 -17.37
CA GLY A 446 8.91 -23.72 -17.15
C GLY A 446 9.51 -22.63 -18.03
N ASN A 447 8.86 -21.47 -18.04
CA ASN A 447 9.30 -20.25 -18.71
C ASN A 447 10.34 -19.49 -17.87
N GLY A 448 11.45 -20.16 -17.53
CA GLY A 448 12.53 -19.59 -16.73
C GLY A 448 13.70 -19.06 -17.55
N ASP A 449 14.40 -18.05 -17.02
CA ASP A 449 15.69 -17.58 -17.56
C ASP A 449 16.86 -18.15 -16.74
N SER A 450 17.45 -19.23 -17.26
CA SER A 450 18.62 -19.88 -16.66
C SER A 450 19.82 -18.95 -16.42
N SER A 451 19.91 -17.82 -17.12
CA SER A 451 20.99 -16.84 -16.92
C SER A 451 20.84 -16.02 -15.63
N LEU A 452 19.65 -16.03 -15.03
CA LEU A 452 19.32 -15.42 -13.74
C LEU A 452 19.37 -16.43 -12.58
N CYS A 453 19.54 -17.72 -12.88
CA CYS A 453 19.55 -18.78 -11.88
C CYS A 453 20.80 -18.72 -11.00
N LEU A 454 20.58 -18.51 -9.69
CA LEU A 454 21.64 -18.41 -8.68
C LEU A 454 21.76 -19.70 -7.86
N PHE A 455 20.62 -20.37 -7.63
CA PHE A 455 20.47 -21.49 -6.70
C PHE A 455 19.78 -22.68 -7.39
N GLY A 456 20.25 -23.04 -8.59
CA GLY A 456 19.70 -24.13 -9.38
C GLY A 456 19.84 -25.50 -8.71
N ARG A 457 19.48 -26.56 -9.43
CA ARG A 457 19.27 -27.92 -8.89
C ARG A 457 20.38 -28.47 -7.99
N LYS A 458 21.64 -28.08 -8.22
CA LYS A 458 22.76 -28.50 -7.39
C LYS A 458 22.62 -28.07 -5.92
N LEU A 459 22.02 -26.90 -5.67
CA LEU A 459 21.83 -26.34 -4.33
C LEU A 459 20.40 -26.51 -3.82
N THR A 460 19.42 -26.66 -4.71
CA THR A 460 18.00 -26.80 -4.35
C THR A 460 17.33 -28.06 -4.93
N PRO A 461 17.94 -29.26 -4.78
CA PRO A 461 17.42 -30.48 -5.38
C PRO A 461 15.99 -30.83 -4.92
N ASN A 462 15.58 -30.47 -3.70
CA ASN A 462 14.25 -30.76 -3.19
C ASN A 462 13.20 -29.82 -3.79
N ALA A 463 13.47 -28.51 -3.87
CA ALA A 463 12.56 -27.57 -4.55
C ALA A 463 12.30 -28.02 -6.00
N HIS A 464 13.35 -28.43 -6.71
CA HIS A 464 13.25 -28.98 -8.06
C HIS A 464 12.42 -30.26 -8.08
N LYS A 465 12.67 -31.18 -7.16
CA LYS A 465 11.95 -32.45 -7.10
C LYS A 465 10.46 -32.24 -6.80
N ILE A 466 10.12 -31.29 -5.92
CA ILE A 466 8.74 -30.90 -5.61
C ILE A 466 8.05 -30.39 -6.88
N ALA A 467 8.69 -29.46 -7.60
CA ALA A 467 8.15 -28.91 -8.84
C ALA A 467 7.94 -29.97 -9.93
N GLU A 468 8.87 -30.92 -10.06
CA GLU A 468 8.75 -32.05 -11.01
C GLU A 468 7.66 -33.06 -10.63
N THR A 469 7.44 -33.26 -9.33
CA THR A 469 6.53 -34.30 -8.82
C THR A 469 5.08 -33.82 -8.80
N PHE A 470 4.87 -32.55 -8.47
CA PHE A 470 3.55 -31.97 -8.32
C PHE A 470 3.24 -31.04 -9.48
N VAL A 471 3.50 -29.75 -9.29
CA VAL A 471 3.19 -28.71 -10.27
C VAL A 471 4.30 -27.67 -10.22
N LEU A 472 4.76 -27.27 -11.40
CA LEU A 472 5.62 -26.10 -11.59
C LEU A 472 4.72 -24.92 -11.92
N PHE A 473 4.69 -23.92 -11.05
CA PHE A 473 4.05 -22.64 -11.32
C PHE A 473 5.11 -21.65 -11.79
N ASP A 474 5.01 -21.23 -13.05
CA ASP A 474 5.75 -20.09 -13.60
C ASP A 474 4.79 -18.91 -13.87
N ASN A 475 5.33 -17.75 -14.25
CA ASN A 475 4.56 -16.54 -14.54
C ASN A 475 3.56 -16.15 -13.43
N PHE A 476 3.90 -16.48 -12.17
CA PHE A 476 3.14 -16.08 -10.99
C PHE A 476 3.73 -14.79 -10.43
N TYR A 477 2.90 -13.76 -10.29
CA TYR A 477 3.32 -12.44 -9.85
C TYR A 477 2.72 -12.11 -8.48
N ALA A 478 3.49 -11.43 -7.66
CA ALA A 478 3.04 -10.84 -6.40
C ALA A 478 2.96 -9.32 -6.53
N ASP A 479 2.02 -8.71 -5.80
CA ASP A 479 1.86 -7.25 -5.78
C ASP A 479 2.85 -6.56 -4.82
N ALA A 480 3.53 -7.35 -3.98
CA ALA A 480 4.46 -6.86 -2.97
C ALA A 480 5.83 -6.48 -3.55
N GLU A 481 6.37 -5.37 -3.08
CA GLU A 481 7.71 -4.89 -3.43
C GLU A 481 8.81 -5.45 -2.51
N VAL A 482 8.51 -5.66 -1.23
CA VAL A 482 9.50 -6.01 -0.19
C VAL A 482 8.92 -6.95 0.87
N SER A 483 9.72 -7.36 1.86
CA SER A 483 9.24 -8.19 2.98
C SER A 483 8.10 -7.51 3.77
N ALA A 484 8.20 -6.18 3.94
CA ALA A 484 7.25 -5.39 4.74
C ALA A 484 5.80 -5.54 4.26
N ASP A 485 5.55 -5.29 2.97
CA ASP A 485 4.23 -5.48 2.36
C ASP A 485 4.01 -6.93 1.92
N GLY A 486 5.05 -7.69 1.59
CA GLY A 486 4.96 -9.11 1.19
C GLY A 486 4.37 -10.03 2.25
N HIS A 487 4.77 -9.87 3.50
CA HIS A 487 4.16 -10.60 4.62
C HIS A 487 2.66 -10.28 4.78
N ASN A 488 2.28 -9.01 4.60
CA ASN A 488 0.88 -8.58 4.69
C ASN A 488 0.06 -9.06 3.48
N TRP A 489 0.59 -8.95 2.26
CA TRP A 489 -0.04 -9.47 1.05
C TRP A 489 -0.24 -10.97 1.09
N SER A 490 0.77 -11.73 1.52
CA SER A 490 0.70 -13.20 1.58
C SER A 490 -0.29 -13.71 2.64
N THR A 491 -0.46 -12.98 3.74
CA THR A 491 -1.28 -13.43 4.87
C THR A 491 -2.63 -12.73 4.97
N ALA A 492 -2.83 -11.59 4.29
CA ALA A 492 -4.06 -10.80 4.35
C ALA A 492 -4.63 -10.43 2.98
N ALA A 493 -3.88 -10.67 1.89
CA ALA A 493 -4.18 -10.16 0.54
C ALA A 493 -4.34 -8.63 0.48
N TYR A 494 -3.73 -7.92 1.42
CA TYR A 494 -3.79 -6.47 1.54
C TYR A 494 -2.67 -5.97 2.47
N ALA A 495 -1.91 -4.97 2.01
CA ALA A 495 -1.03 -4.19 2.86
C ALA A 495 -1.70 -2.86 3.18
N THR A 496 -1.76 -2.49 4.46
CA THR A 496 -2.45 -1.24 4.84
C THR A 496 -1.70 -0.02 4.29
N ASP A 497 -2.43 1.09 4.15
CA ASP A 497 -1.82 2.35 3.72
C ASP A 497 -0.67 2.79 4.65
N TYR A 498 -0.65 2.34 5.91
CA TYR A 498 0.47 2.53 6.84
C TYR A 498 1.73 1.83 6.38
N VAL A 499 1.62 0.56 6.00
CA VAL A 499 2.73 -0.25 5.51
C VAL A 499 3.28 0.38 4.23
N GLU A 500 2.41 0.59 3.24
CA GLU A 500 2.73 1.13 1.92
C GLU A 500 3.42 2.52 1.98
N LYS A 501 3.02 3.38 2.94
CA LYS A 501 3.59 4.74 3.08
C LYS A 501 4.80 4.83 4.01
N THR A 502 5.15 3.76 4.74
CA THR A 502 6.20 3.81 5.78
C THR A 502 7.40 2.94 5.46
N TRP A 503 7.21 1.78 4.82
CA TRP A 503 8.33 0.93 4.44
C TRP A 503 9.38 1.64 3.57
N PRO A 504 9.04 2.54 2.61
CA PRO A 504 10.04 3.19 1.76
C PRO A 504 11.01 4.05 2.55
N THR A 505 10.53 4.71 3.61
CA THR A 505 11.38 5.52 4.50
C THR A 505 12.35 4.63 5.29
N LEU A 506 11.89 3.49 5.80
CA LEU A 506 12.73 2.55 6.55
C LEU A 506 13.80 1.91 5.65
N TYR A 507 13.38 1.39 4.50
CA TYR A 507 14.26 0.70 3.56
C TYR A 507 15.26 1.66 2.89
N GLY A 508 14.84 2.90 2.64
CA GLY A 508 15.71 4.01 2.20
C GLY A 508 16.63 4.57 3.29
N ARG A 509 16.71 3.91 4.47
CA ARG A 509 17.56 4.29 5.62
C ARG A 509 17.26 5.69 6.18
N ARG A 510 16.02 6.15 6.05
CA ARG A 510 15.56 7.45 6.56
C ARG A 510 14.91 7.34 7.94
N GLY A 511 15.23 6.29 8.70
CA GLY A 511 14.69 6.04 10.04
C GLY A 511 13.31 5.36 10.02
N GLY A 512 12.69 5.25 11.20
CA GLY A 512 11.46 4.47 11.39
C GLY A 512 11.72 3.15 12.14
N HIS A 513 10.65 2.36 12.29
CA HIS A 513 10.67 1.05 12.91
C HIS A 513 10.10 0.01 11.94
N TYR A 514 10.49 -1.25 12.12
CA TYR A 514 9.92 -2.36 11.37
C TYR A 514 8.66 -2.84 12.10
N ASP A 515 7.50 -2.34 11.65
CA ASP A 515 6.20 -2.49 12.31
C ASP A 515 5.26 -3.48 11.60
N TYR A 516 5.77 -4.23 10.62
CA TYR A 516 4.96 -4.89 9.59
C TYR A 516 4.64 -6.38 9.86
N GLU A 517 5.13 -6.91 10.99
CA GLU A 517 4.97 -8.33 11.39
C GLU A 517 4.33 -8.42 12.79
N GLY A 518 3.14 -7.81 12.94
CA GLY A 518 2.37 -7.81 14.18
C GLY A 518 2.91 -6.89 15.29
N GLY A 519 2.13 -6.76 16.37
CA GLY A 519 2.49 -5.98 17.57
C GLY A 519 2.27 -4.46 17.47
N VAL A 520 1.97 -3.94 16.27
CA VAL A 520 1.66 -2.53 16.04
C VAL A 520 0.28 -2.45 15.38
N PRO A 521 -0.81 -2.16 16.11
CA PRO A 521 -2.17 -2.31 15.58
C PRO A 521 -2.45 -1.58 14.26
N ILE A 522 -1.86 -0.40 14.04
CA ILE A 522 -2.03 0.41 12.83
C ILE A 522 -1.44 -0.23 11.56
N SER A 523 -0.57 -1.24 11.68
CA SER A 523 -0.09 -1.95 10.49
C SER A 523 -1.06 -3.04 10.04
N SER A 524 -2.03 -3.42 10.87
CA SER A 524 -2.91 -4.56 10.63
C SER A 524 -4.13 -4.20 9.79
N PRO A 525 -4.47 -5.00 8.77
CA PRO A 525 -5.72 -4.88 8.02
C PRO A 525 -6.96 -4.95 8.92
N THR A 526 -7.95 -4.09 8.66
CA THR A 526 -9.25 -4.17 9.36
C THR A 526 -9.97 -5.49 9.11
N SER A 527 -9.75 -6.14 7.96
CA SER A 527 -10.27 -7.47 7.63
C SER A 527 -9.56 -8.60 8.38
N GLY A 528 -8.47 -8.30 9.08
CA GLY A 528 -7.58 -9.31 9.66
C GLY A 528 -6.81 -10.10 8.60
N TYR A 529 -6.20 -11.19 9.05
CA TYR A 529 -5.35 -12.07 8.27
C TYR A 529 -6.01 -13.44 8.09
N ILE A 530 -5.39 -14.32 7.30
CA ILE A 530 -5.87 -15.67 6.99
C ILE A 530 -6.13 -16.50 8.25
N TRP A 531 -5.33 -16.37 9.30
CA TRP A 531 -5.56 -17.06 10.57
C TRP A 531 -6.83 -16.59 11.26
N ASN A 532 -7.20 -15.30 11.16
CA ASN A 532 -8.47 -14.83 11.69
C ASN A 532 -9.64 -15.51 10.97
N ASN A 533 -9.56 -15.69 9.66
CA ASN A 533 -10.57 -16.41 8.87
C ASN A 533 -10.67 -17.89 9.27
N VAL A 534 -9.54 -18.56 9.49
CA VAL A 534 -9.51 -19.96 9.96
C VAL A 534 -10.17 -20.10 11.32
N LEU A 535 -9.81 -19.25 12.27
CA LEU A 535 -10.37 -19.28 13.63
C LEU A 535 -11.86 -18.95 13.64
N ASN A 536 -12.30 -17.96 12.85
CA ASN A 536 -13.72 -17.61 12.71
C ASN A 536 -14.55 -18.73 12.07
N ALA A 537 -13.94 -19.57 11.23
CA ALA A 537 -14.57 -20.77 10.68
C ALA A 537 -14.60 -21.95 11.66
N GLY A 538 -14.11 -21.79 12.89
CA GLY A 538 -14.02 -22.84 13.89
C GLY A 538 -12.96 -23.91 13.58
N LEU A 539 -11.98 -23.58 12.72
CA LEU A 539 -10.92 -24.48 12.31
C LEU A 539 -9.66 -24.29 13.16
N SER A 540 -8.85 -25.35 13.27
CA SER A 540 -7.63 -25.36 14.08
C SER A 540 -6.43 -24.76 13.35
N LEU A 541 -5.56 -24.11 14.11
CA LEU A 541 -4.38 -23.40 13.62
C LEU A 541 -3.14 -23.79 14.42
N ARG A 542 -1.98 -23.79 13.75
CA ARG A 542 -0.67 -23.83 14.38
C ARG A 542 0.30 -22.88 13.68
N ASN A 543 1.03 -22.08 14.45
CA ASN A 543 2.02 -21.14 13.94
C ASN A 543 3.45 -21.58 14.31
N TYR A 544 4.30 -21.67 13.30
CA TYR A 544 5.72 -21.95 13.38
C TYR A 544 6.50 -20.76 12.80
N GLY A 545 6.67 -19.72 13.62
CA GLY A 545 7.60 -18.63 13.35
C GLY A 545 7.05 -17.41 12.62
N GLU A 546 5.79 -17.40 12.17
CA GLU A 546 5.20 -16.22 11.53
C GLU A 546 4.85 -15.13 12.55
N PHE A 547 5.29 -13.91 12.26
CA PHE A 547 5.25 -12.73 13.15
C PHE A 547 5.88 -12.97 14.52
N THR A 548 6.73 -13.99 14.63
CA THR A 548 7.42 -14.37 15.86
C THR A 548 8.85 -13.79 15.86
N PRO A 549 9.32 -13.20 16.96
CA PRO A 549 10.70 -12.76 17.07
C PRO A 549 11.70 -13.93 16.94
N GLY A 550 12.89 -13.64 16.45
CA GLY A 550 14.01 -14.59 16.40
C GLY A 550 14.70 -14.87 17.74
N THR A 551 14.23 -14.25 18.82
CA THR A 551 14.73 -14.38 20.19
C THR A 551 13.59 -14.78 21.12
N PRO A 552 13.82 -15.69 22.08
CA PRO A 552 12.79 -16.05 23.04
C PRO A 552 12.50 -14.91 24.02
N ASN A 553 11.35 -14.97 24.66
CA ASN A 553 11.00 -14.13 25.82
C ASN A 553 11.82 -14.51 27.06
N GLU A 554 11.61 -13.82 28.17
CA GLU A 554 12.31 -14.04 29.44
C GLU A 554 12.14 -15.47 29.99
N GLN A 555 11.06 -16.16 29.62
CA GLN A 555 10.78 -17.56 30.01
C GLN A 555 11.40 -18.58 29.04
N GLY A 556 12.13 -18.13 28.01
CA GLY A 556 12.75 -19.01 27.03
C GLY A 556 11.81 -19.47 25.90
N PHE A 557 10.61 -18.88 25.78
CA PHE A 557 9.63 -19.25 24.75
C PHE A 557 9.57 -18.25 23.59
N TYR A 558 9.32 -18.75 22.39
CA TYR A 558 9.02 -17.95 21.21
C TYR A 558 7.51 -17.68 21.13
N THR A 559 7.13 -16.41 21.06
CA THR A 559 5.73 -15.98 21.03
C THR A 559 5.52 -14.96 19.92
N SER A 560 4.46 -15.14 19.12
CA SER A 560 4.13 -14.20 18.05
C SER A 560 3.80 -12.80 18.59
N ARG A 561 4.14 -11.77 17.83
CA ARG A 561 3.75 -10.38 18.09
C ARG A 561 2.27 -10.14 17.78
N GLU A 562 1.66 -11.00 16.97
CA GLU A 562 0.24 -10.93 16.64
C GLU A 562 -0.60 -11.64 17.71
N PRO A 563 -1.45 -10.92 18.47
CA PRO A 563 -2.25 -11.50 19.54
C PRO A 563 -3.07 -12.72 19.10
N ALA A 564 -3.64 -12.71 17.90
CA ALA A 564 -4.43 -13.83 17.38
C ALA A 564 -3.60 -15.10 17.14
N LEU A 565 -2.28 -14.99 16.94
CA LEU A 565 -1.37 -16.12 16.73
C LEU A 565 -0.74 -16.63 18.02
N GLN A 566 -0.70 -15.83 19.10
CA GLN A 566 0.00 -16.18 20.34
C GLN A 566 -0.40 -17.55 20.92
N PRO A 567 -1.71 -17.88 21.07
CA PRO A 567 -2.11 -19.16 21.65
C PRO A 567 -1.74 -20.37 20.79
N TYR A 568 -1.51 -20.15 19.49
CA TYR A 568 -1.27 -21.20 18.50
C TYR A 568 0.20 -21.29 18.10
N THR A 569 1.06 -20.41 18.61
CA THR A 569 2.49 -20.39 18.30
C THR A 569 3.22 -21.52 19.02
N CYS A 570 4.11 -22.22 18.32
CA CYS A 570 4.96 -23.23 18.91
C CYS A 570 6.04 -22.56 19.78
N PRO A 571 6.05 -22.76 21.11
CA PRO A 571 6.92 -22.00 22.01
C PRO A 571 8.41 -22.35 21.86
N GLN A 572 8.74 -23.44 21.18
CA GLN A 572 10.12 -23.84 20.88
C GLN A 572 10.57 -23.43 19.47
N TYR A 573 9.67 -22.95 18.60
CA TYR A 573 9.99 -22.67 17.21
C TYR A 573 10.44 -21.21 17.02
N PRO A 574 11.70 -20.94 16.65
CA PRO A 574 12.19 -19.59 16.47
C PRO A 574 11.65 -18.93 15.21
N GLY A 575 11.32 -17.64 15.30
CA GLY A 575 11.01 -16.82 14.14
C GLY A 575 12.25 -16.41 13.33
N PHE A 576 12.23 -15.23 12.71
CA PHE A 576 13.31 -14.77 11.83
C PHE A 576 14.64 -14.58 12.57
N ASN A 577 15.58 -15.49 12.34
CA ASN A 577 16.95 -15.43 12.83
C ASN A 577 17.86 -16.30 11.94
N LEU A 578 18.69 -15.65 11.14
CA LEU A 578 19.55 -16.31 10.14
C LEU A 578 20.72 -17.11 10.74
N SER A 579 20.99 -16.96 12.05
CA SER A 579 21.99 -17.76 12.74
C SER A 579 21.48 -19.17 13.06
N ILE A 580 20.17 -19.33 13.20
CA ILE A 580 19.50 -20.62 13.45
C ILE A 580 19.27 -21.31 12.10
N THR A 581 19.66 -22.58 11.98
CA THR A 581 19.45 -23.41 10.78
C THR A 581 17.96 -23.68 10.57
N ASP A 582 17.55 -23.79 9.31
CA ASP A 582 16.18 -24.20 8.99
C ASP A 582 15.97 -25.68 9.27
N VAL A 583 17.04 -26.50 9.22
CA VAL A 583 16.99 -27.88 9.73
C VAL A 583 16.64 -27.94 11.21
N THR A 584 17.19 -27.04 12.05
CA THR A 584 16.81 -27.00 13.47
C THR A 584 15.36 -26.56 13.65
N ARG A 585 14.85 -25.67 12.80
CA ARG A 585 13.42 -25.33 12.78
C ARG A 585 12.57 -26.54 12.39
N TYR A 586 12.98 -27.27 11.36
CA TYR A 586 12.34 -28.52 10.93
C TYR A 586 12.32 -29.54 12.08
N GLU A 587 13.42 -29.78 12.80
CA GLU A 587 13.47 -30.73 13.92
C GLU A 587 12.46 -30.38 15.03
N VAL A 588 12.28 -29.09 15.32
CA VAL A 588 11.25 -28.62 16.26
C VAL A 588 9.85 -28.87 15.71
N TRP A 589 9.61 -28.56 14.43
CA TRP A 589 8.35 -28.81 13.76
C TRP A 589 8.02 -30.31 13.73
N GLU A 590 8.95 -31.17 13.31
CA GLU A 590 8.78 -32.62 13.19
C GLU A 590 8.41 -33.24 14.54
N LYS A 591 9.08 -32.83 15.62
CA LYS A 591 8.76 -33.28 16.97
C LYS A 591 7.34 -32.92 17.38
N ASP A 592 6.91 -31.68 17.09
CA ASP A 592 5.56 -31.21 17.40
C ASP A 592 4.51 -31.87 16.51
N PHE A 593 4.78 -32.00 15.21
CA PHE A 593 3.92 -32.65 14.23
C PHE A 593 3.69 -34.13 14.57
N THR A 594 4.75 -34.88 14.87
CA THR A 594 4.66 -36.29 15.27
C THR A 594 3.84 -36.46 16.55
N ARG A 595 3.87 -35.48 17.45
CA ARG A 595 3.00 -35.47 18.64
C ARG A 595 1.55 -35.20 18.24
N LEU A 596 1.29 -34.17 17.44
CA LEU A 596 -0.04 -33.81 16.94
C LEU A 596 -0.69 -34.95 16.14
N GLU A 597 0.07 -35.68 15.32
CA GLU A 597 -0.41 -36.84 14.58
C GLU A 597 -0.86 -37.97 15.53
N ARG A 598 -0.03 -38.30 16.53
CA ARG A 598 -0.36 -39.31 17.56
C ARG A 598 -1.60 -38.94 18.37
N GLU A 599 -1.81 -37.65 18.60
CA GLU A 599 -2.98 -37.10 19.32
C GLU A 599 -4.20 -36.91 18.41
N ASN A 600 -4.09 -37.19 17.10
CA ASN A 600 -5.11 -36.87 16.09
C ASN A 600 -5.55 -35.39 16.14
N ALA A 601 -4.57 -34.50 16.33
CA ALA A 601 -4.74 -33.06 16.58
C ALA A 601 -4.01 -32.20 15.54
N VAL A 602 -3.64 -32.76 14.38
CA VAL A 602 -3.02 -31.99 13.29
C VAL A 602 -3.97 -30.84 12.89
N PRO A 603 -3.49 -29.59 12.86
CA PRO A 603 -4.34 -28.42 12.64
C PRO A 603 -4.84 -28.35 11.20
N ALA A 604 -5.97 -27.67 10.99
CA ALA A 604 -6.47 -27.40 9.64
C ALA A 604 -5.50 -26.50 8.85
N LEU A 605 -4.87 -25.51 9.51
CA LEU A 605 -3.81 -24.67 8.94
C LEU A 605 -2.54 -24.72 9.81
N SER A 606 -1.40 -25.02 9.19
CA SER A 606 -0.07 -24.82 9.76
C SER A 606 0.67 -23.75 8.96
N ILE A 607 1.16 -22.70 9.61
CA ILE A 607 2.02 -21.68 8.97
C ILE A 607 3.47 -21.95 9.40
N ILE A 608 4.39 -22.09 8.46
CA ILE A 608 5.78 -22.50 8.71
C ILE A 608 6.73 -21.53 8.02
N ARG A 609 7.55 -20.79 8.79
CA ARG A 609 8.55 -19.88 8.24
C ARG A 609 9.95 -20.53 8.25
N LEU A 610 10.59 -20.57 7.08
CA LEU A 610 11.96 -21.07 6.87
C LEU A 610 12.78 -19.95 6.20
N PRO A 611 13.45 -19.07 6.97
CA PRO A 611 14.00 -17.82 6.44
C PRO A 611 15.46 -17.89 5.92
N ASN A 612 16.16 -19.02 5.97
CA ASN A 612 17.59 -19.02 5.62
C ASN A 612 17.87 -18.87 4.12
N ASP A 613 16.88 -19.03 3.25
CA ASP A 613 17.00 -18.63 1.85
C ASP A 613 17.17 -17.12 1.68
N HIS A 614 16.85 -16.30 2.68
CA HIS A 614 17.18 -14.88 2.71
C HIS A 614 18.69 -14.64 2.64
N THR A 615 19.48 -15.56 3.22
CA THR A 615 20.94 -15.53 3.38
C THR A 615 21.45 -14.34 4.20
N ALA A 616 22.64 -14.46 4.76
CA ALA A 616 23.33 -13.37 5.45
C ALA A 616 24.43 -12.70 4.58
N GLY A 617 24.41 -12.95 3.26
CA GLY A 617 25.47 -12.53 2.34
C GLY A 617 26.84 -13.04 2.75
N THR A 618 27.85 -12.18 2.70
CA THR A 618 29.25 -12.50 3.09
C THR A 618 29.60 -12.02 4.50
N LYS A 619 28.60 -11.91 5.39
CA LYS A 619 28.81 -11.44 6.77
C LYS A 619 29.70 -12.41 7.55
N LYS A 620 30.77 -11.88 8.17
CA LYS A 620 31.68 -12.66 9.01
C LYS A 620 30.93 -13.38 10.13
N GLY A 621 31.26 -14.65 10.35
CA GLY A 621 30.64 -15.50 11.39
C GLY A 621 29.34 -16.18 10.95
N MET A 622 28.85 -15.92 9.73
CA MET A 622 27.67 -16.59 9.18
C MET A 622 28.09 -17.74 8.26
N ARG A 623 27.16 -18.69 8.06
CA ARG A 623 27.28 -19.77 7.07
C ARG A 623 27.40 -19.19 5.66
N THR A 624 28.03 -19.93 4.75
CA THR A 624 28.13 -19.51 3.34
C THR A 624 26.75 -19.44 2.71
N ILE A 625 26.58 -18.57 1.71
CA ILE A 625 25.31 -18.41 0.97
C ILE A 625 24.79 -19.77 0.49
N SER A 626 25.65 -20.58 -0.13
CA SER A 626 25.29 -21.92 -0.61
C SER A 626 24.87 -22.88 0.51
N ALA A 627 25.54 -22.84 1.66
CA ALA A 627 25.17 -23.68 2.80
C ALA A 627 23.82 -23.25 3.41
N MET A 628 23.52 -21.95 3.46
CA MET A 628 22.23 -21.45 3.96
C MET A 628 21.07 -21.83 3.05
N VAL A 629 21.26 -21.76 1.73
CA VAL A 629 20.22 -22.15 0.77
C VAL A 629 20.02 -23.67 0.74
N ALA A 630 21.09 -24.47 0.83
CA ALA A 630 20.97 -25.91 0.94
C ALA A 630 20.32 -26.35 2.27
N ASP A 631 20.62 -25.68 3.38
CA ASP A 631 19.97 -25.86 4.68
C ASP A 631 18.46 -25.58 4.61
N ASN A 632 18.07 -24.50 3.93
CA ASN A 632 16.66 -24.15 3.70
C ASN A 632 15.93 -25.09 2.73
N ASP A 633 16.61 -25.62 1.71
CA ASP A 633 16.01 -26.57 0.76
C ASP A 633 15.86 -27.99 1.35
N TYR A 634 16.75 -28.36 2.27
CA TYR A 634 16.69 -29.66 2.95
C TYR A 634 15.60 -29.71 4.02
N ALA A 635 15.41 -28.60 4.75
CA ALA A 635 14.33 -28.41 5.70
C ALA A 635 12.96 -28.26 5.01
#